data_AF-A0A1E7FXR0-F1
#
_entry.id   AF-A0A1E7FXR0-F1
#
_cell.length_a   1.000
_cell.length_b   1.000
_cell.length_c   1.000
_cell.angle_alpha   90.00
_cell.angle_beta   90.00
_cell.angle_gamma   90.00
#
_symmetry.space_group_name_H-M   'P 1'
#
loop_
_entity.id
_entity.type
_entity.pdbx_description
1 polymer ?
#
loop_
_entity_poly.entity_id
_entity_poly.type
_entity_poly.pdbx_seq_one_letter_code
_entity_poly.pdbx_strand_id
1 'polypeptide(L)'
;QRAYDAGIPIVTFEATPPEGFPPHLIQAYVGTNQTELGHTLARLLKQLEPDGGKYVLVYPPRRNIVQLDRATGFRNEISDRIRTEFNISDYYTTDEEVHPDYFQYMDDITETNPPTAIIFLLQTPMRDKKFVKFVDKHKKLGHDITYIGTDGDDFQLDLLRSQYIHGLVGQLPYDIGLKSAETLHKSNNNTNTYTDNVNVSSATTIMSINTDLVAYSIIPHALPDNEVDNNLIGPLKYIGYVCFGIITVLSLACLGWIIWNRKGFAVKASQPLFLIMTVAGVFIMACTLIPISLDDNGKPLEMKSSYAECICMPVPWLFFTGFTVTFSALFSKTWRVNKFFHSKSAFSRITVSEYEVIAPFIILLSLNTIVLVTWTIVDPLKYERTFDLATDYWNREIRSTGMCESQNTVYFLIPLVIINVISLLIAAWQSWQARNIKSEFSEAKFIGLAVFSMCQALLTGLPIVAMSSNLPMTFYIMMTTLVFTLCMVILLLIFLPKVI
;
A
#
# COMPACT_ATOMS: atom_id res chain seq x y z
N GLN A 1 -21.09 2.44 -52.93
CA GLN A 1 -21.99 1.54 -53.69
C GLN A 1 -21.26 0.71 -54.73
N ARG A 2 -20.78 1.27 -55.87
CA ARG A 2 -20.11 0.47 -56.93
C ARG A 2 -18.97 -0.44 -56.42
N ALA A 3 -18.13 0.03 -55.49
CA ALA A 3 -17.07 -0.77 -54.89
C ALA A 3 -17.64 -1.97 -54.09
N TYR A 4 -18.65 -1.72 -53.25
CA TYR A 4 -19.35 -2.76 -52.49
C TYR A 4 -20.06 -3.77 -53.41
N ASP A 5 -20.76 -3.29 -54.44
CA ASP A 5 -21.45 -4.16 -55.41
C ASP A 5 -20.46 -5.05 -56.19
N ALA A 6 -19.21 -4.60 -56.34
CA ALA A 6 -18.10 -5.35 -56.93
C ALA A 6 -17.37 -6.26 -55.93
N GLY A 7 -17.82 -6.35 -54.67
CA GLY A 7 -17.18 -7.13 -53.61
C GLY A 7 -15.87 -6.54 -53.09
N ILE A 8 -15.60 -5.26 -53.35
CA ILE A 8 -14.39 -4.57 -52.89
C ILE A 8 -14.61 -4.09 -51.45
N PRO A 9 -13.76 -4.48 -50.48
CA PRO A 9 -13.88 -4.06 -49.10
C PRO A 9 -13.68 -2.55 -48.94
N ILE A 10 -14.45 -1.92 -48.06
CA ILE A 10 -14.40 -0.48 -47.79
C ILE A 10 -13.98 -0.26 -46.34
N VAL A 11 -12.82 0.36 -46.17
CA VAL A 11 -12.28 0.79 -44.87
C VAL A 11 -12.26 2.32 -44.85
N THR A 12 -12.71 2.91 -43.76
CA THR A 12 -12.67 4.37 -43.53
C THR A 12 -11.63 4.69 -42.47
N PHE A 13 -11.02 5.88 -42.56
CA PHE A 13 -10.04 6.33 -41.57
C PHE A 13 -10.23 7.81 -41.22
N GLU A 14 -10.05 8.17 -39.94
CA GLU A 14 -10.09 9.53 -39.36
C GLU A 14 -11.28 10.44 -39.71
N ALA A 15 -12.22 9.98 -40.54
CA ALA A 15 -13.42 10.70 -40.94
C ALA A 15 -14.62 9.79 -40.75
N THR A 16 -15.67 10.33 -40.13
CA THR A 16 -16.98 9.70 -40.16
C THR A 16 -17.49 9.70 -41.60
N PRO A 17 -18.21 8.64 -42.01
CA PRO A 17 -18.82 8.59 -43.34
C PRO A 17 -19.74 9.80 -43.54
N PRO A 18 -19.87 10.32 -44.78
CA PRO A 18 -20.81 11.40 -45.07
C PRO A 18 -22.22 11.05 -44.57
N GLU A 19 -22.98 12.06 -44.16
CA GLU A 19 -24.37 11.87 -43.73
C GLU A 19 -25.19 11.19 -44.85
N GLY A 20 -25.92 10.13 -44.51
CA GLY A 20 -26.65 9.30 -45.47
C GLY A 20 -25.82 8.20 -46.16
N PHE A 21 -24.52 8.06 -45.86
CA PHE A 21 -23.73 6.92 -46.31
C PHE A 21 -24.18 5.64 -45.60
N PRO A 22 -24.56 4.56 -46.31
CA PRO A 22 -25.10 3.37 -45.65
C PRO A 22 -24.02 2.66 -44.82
N PRO A 23 -24.17 2.56 -43.47
CA PRO A 23 -23.10 2.06 -42.59
C PRO A 23 -22.71 0.60 -42.87
N HIS A 24 -23.64 -0.21 -43.37
CA HIS A 24 -23.42 -1.61 -43.73
C HIS A 24 -22.43 -1.80 -44.89
N LEU A 25 -22.12 -0.74 -45.65
CA LEU A 25 -21.12 -0.81 -46.71
C LEU A 25 -19.68 -0.70 -46.16
N ILE A 26 -19.52 -0.29 -44.90
CA ILE A 26 -18.23 -0.07 -44.27
C ILE A 26 -17.90 -1.28 -43.44
N GLN A 27 -16.75 -1.87 -43.72
CA GLN A 27 -16.30 -3.05 -43.02
C GLN A 27 -15.54 -2.71 -41.75
N ALA A 28 -14.72 -1.67 -41.80
CA ALA A 28 -13.98 -1.19 -40.65
C ALA A 28 -13.74 0.33 -40.69
N TYR A 29 -13.58 0.89 -39.51
CA TYR A 29 -13.09 2.24 -39.25
C TYR A 29 -11.75 2.13 -38.53
N VAL A 30 -10.72 2.80 -39.04
CA VAL A 30 -9.38 2.86 -38.44
C VAL A 30 -9.11 4.31 -38.04
N GLY A 31 -8.92 4.58 -36.76
CA GLY A 31 -8.71 5.95 -36.33
C GLY A 31 -8.35 6.09 -34.87
N THR A 32 -8.38 7.32 -34.42
CA THR A 32 -8.03 7.67 -33.04
C THR A 32 -9.25 7.56 -32.13
N ASN A 33 -9.07 6.93 -30.97
CA ASN A 33 -10.04 7.04 -29.89
C ASN A 33 -9.95 8.44 -29.29
N GLN A 34 -10.94 9.28 -29.61
CA GLN A 34 -10.95 10.69 -29.25
C GLN A 34 -11.06 10.90 -27.72
N THR A 35 -11.76 10.00 -27.03
CA THR A 35 -11.82 10.00 -25.56
C THR A 35 -10.46 9.69 -24.94
N GLU A 36 -9.74 8.70 -25.47
CA GLU A 36 -8.38 8.38 -24.98
C GLU A 36 -7.37 9.50 -25.28
N LEU A 37 -7.52 10.20 -26.40
CA LEU A 37 -6.75 11.40 -26.69
C LEU A 37 -7.00 12.49 -25.64
N GLY A 38 -8.26 12.66 -25.22
CA GLY A 38 -8.63 13.53 -24.10
C GLY A 38 -7.97 13.11 -22.77
N HIS A 39 -8.03 11.81 -22.44
CA HIS A 39 -7.35 11.26 -21.26
C HIS A 39 -5.84 11.53 -21.30
N THR A 40 -5.21 11.32 -22.44
CA THR A 40 -3.77 11.51 -22.63
C THR A 40 -3.38 12.99 -22.48
N LEU A 41 -4.16 13.92 -23.01
CA LEU A 41 -3.95 15.36 -22.78
C LEU A 41 -4.06 15.73 -21.31
N ALA A 42 -5.03 15.17 -20.58
CA ALA A 42 -5.17 15.44 -19.16
C ALA A 42 -3.99 14.87 -18.35
N ARG A 43 -3.49 13.67 -18.68
CA ARG A 43 -2.28 13.11 -18.07
C ARG A 43 -1.04 13.97 -18.36
N LEU A 44 -0.90 14.45 -19.59
CA LEU A 44 0.17 15.38 -19.97
C LEU A 44 0.08 16.69 -19.19
N LEU A 45 -1.13 17.22 -18.99
CA LEU A 45 -1.30 18.40 -18.16
C LEU A 45 -0.91 18.13 -16.70
N LYS A 46 -1.33 17.01 -16.12
CA LYS A 46 -0.94 16.63 -14.75
C LYS A 46 0.57 16.48 -14.58
N GLN A 47 1.27 16.11 -15.65
CA GLN A 47 2.73 16.03 -15.67
C GLN A 47 3.37 17.43 -15.63
N LEU A 48 2.85 18.37 -16.41
CA LEU A 48 3.37 19.74 -16.52
C LEU A 48 2.93 20.64 -15.35
N GLU A 49 1.71 20.43 -14.85
CA GLU A 49 1.03 21.21 -13.80
C GLU A 49 0.53 20.27 -12.67
N PRO A 50 1.45 19.71 -11.86
CA PRO A 50 1.10 18.71 -10.84
C PRO A 50 0.23 19.29 -9.72
N ASP A 51 0.40 20.57 -9.39
CA ASP A 51 -0.33 21.24 -8.31
C ASP A 51 -1.80 21.56 -8.67
N GLY A 52 -2.17 21.35 -9.94
CA GLY A 52 -3.47 21.68 -10.47
C GLY A 52 -3.72 23.19 -10.59
N GLY A 53 -4.93 23.57 -10.99
CA GLY A 53 -5.21 24.98 -11.24
C GLY A 53 -6.53 25.26 -11.95
N LYS A 54 -6.61 26.46 -12.54
CA LYS A 54 -7.71 26.84 -13.44
C LYS A 54 -7.30 26.51 -14.86
N TYR A 55 -8.22 25.95 -15.64
CA TYR A 55 -7.93 25.65 -17.03
C TYR A 55 -9.03 26.12 -17.98
N VAL A 56 -8.63 26.38 -19.22
CA VAL A 56 -9.53 26.75 -20.32
C VAL A 56 -9.50 25.66 -21.37
N LEU A 57 -10.67 25.17 -21.78
CA LEU A 57 -10.79 24.29 -22.95
C LEU A 57 -11.16 25.13 -24.19
N VAL A 58 -10.39 24.94 -25.26
CA VAL A 58 -10.60 25.59 -26.57
C VAL A 58 -11.08 24.53 -27.56
N TYR A 59 -12.37 24.60 -27.91
CA TYR A 59 -13.01 23.74 -28.91
C TYR A 59 -14.28 24.38 -29.49
N PRO A 60 -14.75 23.97 -30.68
CA PRO A 60 -15.85 24.64 -31.37
C PRO A 60 -17.21 24.43 -30.69
N PRO A 61 -18.19 25.34 -30.89
CA PRO A 61 -19.53 25.24 -30.31
C PRO A 61 -20.32 24.06 -30.91
N ARG A 62 -21.04 23.36 -30.01
CA ARG A 62 -22.05 22.30 -30.22
C ARG A 62 -22.33 21.92 -31.69
N ARG A 63 -21.68 20.84 -32.16
CA ARG A 63 -22.08 19.94 -33.28
C ARG A 63 -20.95 19.00 -33.73
N ASN A 64 -19.72 19.23 -33.28
CA ASN A 64 -18.60 18.36 -33.64
C ASN A 64 -18.33 17.31 -32.54
N ILE A 65 -18.86 16.10 -32.77
CA ILE A 65 -18.81 14.96 -31.84
C ILE A 65 -17.36 14.63 -31.46
N VAL A 66 -16.42 14.77 -32.40
CA VAL A 66 -15.00 14.45 -32.19
C VAL A 66 -14.38 15.26 -31.05
N GLN A 67 -14.53 16.59 -31.04
CA GLN A 67 -13.93 17.40 -29.96
C GLN A 67 -14.72 17.30 -28.66
N LEU A 68 -16.02 16.97 -28.72
CA LEU A 68 -16.81 16.68 -27.51
C LEU A 68 -16.32 15.40 -26.81
N ASP A 69 -15.98 14.36 -27.57
CA ASP A 69 -15.40 13.13 -27.02
C ASP A 69 -14.02 13.39 -26.39
N ARG A 70 -13.17 14.19 -27.05
CA ARG A 70 -11.90 14.66 -26.48
C ARG A 70 -12.11 15.42 -25.17
N ALA A 71 -13.04 16.38 -25.15
CA ALA A 71 -13.35 17.15 -23.96
C ALA A 71 -13.88 16.26 -22.83
N THR A 72 -14.69 15.25 -23.17
CA THR A 72 -15.23 14.28 -22.20
C THR A 72 -14.13 13.43 -21.58
N GLY A 73 -13.23 12.86 -22.39
CA GLY A 73 -12.09 12.10 -21.88
C GLY A 73 -11.17 12.95 -21.01
N PHE A 74 -10.89 14.18 -21.43
CA PHE A 74 -10.11 15.13 -20.65
C PHE A 74 -10.75 15.40 -19.27
N ARG A 75 -12.05 15.73 -19.25
CA ARG A 75 -12.80 16.01 -18.01
C ARG A 75 -12.84 14.80 -17.07
N ASN A 76 -13.01 13.60 -17.61
CA ASN A 76 -13.04 12.37 -16.83
C ASN A 76 -11.71 12.14 -16.10
N GLU A 77 -10.59 12.35 -16.78
CA GLU A 77 -9.25 12.12 -16.20
C GLU A 77 -8.82 13.25 -15.24
N ILE A 78 -9.19 14.50 -15.49
CA ILE A 78 -8.74 15.65 -14.68
C ILE A 78 -9.54 15.83 -13.37
N SER A 79 -10.65 15.08 -13.21
CA SER A 79 -11.69 15.25 -12.18
C SER A 79 -11.24 15.33 -10.71
N ASP A 80 -10.10 14.72 -10.35
CA ASP A 80 -9.63 14.68 -8.94
C ASP A 80 -8.91 15.97 -8.47
N ARG A 81 -8.56 16.90 -9.37
CA ARG A 81 -7.72 18.08 -9.03
C ARG A 81 -8.26 19.44 -9.55
N ILE A 82 -9.51 19.51 -9.99
CA ILE A 82 -10.10 20.72 -10.60
C ILE A 82 -10.51 21.77 -9.54
N ARG A 83 -10.14 23.03 -9.77
CA ARG A 83 -10.70 24.19 -9.04
C ARG A 83 -11.68 25.04 -9.86
N THR A 84 -11.54 25.23 -11.18
CA THR A 84 -12.56 25.90 -12.04
C THR A 84 -12.29 25.65 -13.54
N GLU A 85 -13.29 25.25 -14.32
CA GLU A 85 -13.25 25.15 -15.80
C GLU A 85 -13.88 26.41 -16.44
N PHE A 86 -13.22 26.96 -17.46
CA PHE A 86 -13.81 27.96 -18.36
C PHE A 86 -13.86 27.38 -19.77
N ASN A 87 -15.03 27.42 -20.38
CA ASN A 87 -15.24 26.87 -21.70
C ASN A 87 -15.56 28.00 -22.68
N ILE A 88 -14.73 28.17 -23.71
CA ILE A 88 -14.99 29.17 -24.75
C ILE A 88 -16.33 28.87 -25.44
N SER A 89 -16.76 27.59 -25.49
CA SER A 89 -18.04 27.18 -26.07
C SER A 89 -19.28 27.82 -25.40
N ASP A 90 -19.15 28.28 -24.15
CA ASP A 90 -20.26 28.90 -23.41
C ASP A 90 -20.54 30.35 -23.84
N TYR A 91 -19.61 30.97 -24.57
CA TYR A 91 -19.72 32.35 -25.05
C TYR A 91 -20.30 32.44 -26.48
N TYR A 92 -20.69 31.31 -27.09
CA TYR A 92 -21.33 31.29 -28.40
C TYR A 92 -22.86 31.36 -28.25
N THR A 93 -23.46 32.45 -28.71
CA THR A 93 -24.91 32.67 -28.62
C THR A 93 -25.68 32.40 -29.92
N THR A 94 -25.02 32.07 -31.03
CA THR A 94 -25.68 31.93 -32.34
C THR A 94 -25.18 30.71 -33.12
N ASP A 95 -26.12 29.95 -33.72
CA ASP A 95 -25.92 28.81 -34.62
C ASP A 95 -25.25 29.16 -35.98
N GLU A 96 -24.74 30.39 -36.15
CA GLU A 96 -24.19 30.84 -37.44
C GLU A 96 -22.70 30.50 -37.60
N GLU A 97 -22.39 30.05 -38.82
CA GLU A 97 -21.12 29.57 -39.38
C GLU A 97 -20.02 30.66 -39.47
N VAL A 98 -19.92 31.55 -38.48
CA VAL A 98 -18.87 32.57 -38.41
C VAL A 98 -17.68 31.97 -37.68
N HIS A 99 -16.53 31.87 -38.35
CA HIS A 99 -15.26 31.51 -37.73
C HIS A 99 -15.02 32.39 -36.49
N PRO A 100 -15.08 31.85 -35.27
CA PRO A 100 -14.88 32.67 -34.08
C PRO A 100 -13.46 33.21 -34.04
N ASP A 101 -13.31 34.47 -33.65
CA ASP A 101 -12.00 34.98 -33.26
C ASP A 101 -11.65 34.39 -31.88
N TYR A 102 -11.14 33.14 -31.88
CA TYR A 102 -10.73 32.41 -30.67
C TYR A 102 -9.85 33.29 -29.76
N PHE A 103 -9.01 34.15 -30.37
CA PHE A 103 -8.08 35.00 -29.65
C PHE A 103 -8.76 36.09 -28.84
N GLN A 104 -9.88 36.65 -29.31
CA GLN A 104 -10.62 37.66 -28.54
C GLN A 104 -11.17 37.05 -27.24
N TYR A 105 -11.81 35.88 -27.33
CA TYR A 105 -12.36 35.22 -26.15
C TYR A 105 -11.28 34.70 -25.20
N MET A 106 -10.20 34.15 -25.77
CA MET A 106 -9.05 33.74 -24.97
C MET A 106 -8.42 34.93 -24.26
N ASP A 107 -8.28 36.09 -24.93
CA ASP A 107 -7.81 37.33 -24.33
C ASP A 107 -8.72 37.75 -23.17
N ASP A 108 -10.04 37.84 -23.41
CA ASP A 108 -11.01 38.29 -22.41
C ASP A 108 -11.00 37.40 -21.14
N ILE A 109 -11.00 36.07 -21.32
CA ILE A 109 -10.94 35.12 -20.19
C ILE A 109 -9.60 35.23 -19.46
N THR A 110 -8.50 35.34 -20.21
CA THR A 110 -7.15 35.38 -19.62
C THR A 110 -6.89 36.69 -18.88
N GLU A 111 -7.45 37.82 -19.32
CA GLU A 111 -7.32 39.12 -18.63
C GLU A 111 -8.23 39.21 -17.40
N THR A 112 -9.45 38.68 -17.47
CA THR A 112 -10.39 38.71 -16.34
C THR A 112 -10.07 37.69 -15.27
N ASN A 113 -9.57 36.52 -15.66
CA ASN A 113 -9.26 35.43 -14.76
C ASN A 113 -8.14 34.54 -15.32
N PRO A 114 -6.86 34.93 -15.14
CA PRO A 114 -5.72 34.23 -15.72
C PRO A 114 -5.74 32.73 -15.36
N PRO A 115 -5.80 31.83 -16.37
CA PRO A 115 -5.76 30.40 -16.13
C PRO A 115 -4.32 29.92 -15.90
N THR A 116 -4.20 28.80 -15.20
CA THR A 116 -2.94 28.05 -15.10
C THR A 116 -2.61 27.37 -16.43
N ALA A 117 -3.64 26.89 -17.14
CA ALA A 117 -3.44 26.22 -18.43
C ALA A 117 -4.54 26.50 -19.46
N ILE A 118 -4.16 26.48 -20.75
CA ILE A 118 -5.08 26.53 -21.88
C ILE A 118 -4.87 25.30 -22.76
N ILE A 119 -5.95 24.56 -23.01
CA ILE A 119 -5.95 23.27 -23.69
C ILE A 119 -6.67 23.40 -25.04
N PHE A 120 -5.94 23.17 -26.12
CA PHE A 120 -6.46 23.22 -27.48
C PHE A 120 -6.89 21.83 -27.95
N LEU A 121 -8.20 21.60 -28.07
CA LEU A 121 -8.72 20.31 -28.58
C LEU A 121 -8.82 20.25 -30.10
N LEU A 122 -8.28 21.26 -30.78
CA LEU A 122 -8.15 21.40 -32.23
C LEU A 122 -6.90 22.21 -32.60
N GLN A 123 -6.38 21.96 -33.79
CA GLN A 123 -5.23 22.67 -34.36
C GLN A 123 -5.47 24.12 -34.80
N THR A 124 -6.72 24.53 -35.06
CA THR A 124 -7.03 25.80 -35.76
C THR A 124 -6.39 27.04 -35.12
N PRO A 125 -6.46 27.25 -33.79
CA PRO A 125 -5.81 28.39 -33.15
C PRO A 125 -4.29 28.41 -33.39
N MET A 126 -3.61 27.27 -33.30
CA MET A 126 -2.15 27.19 -33.46
C MET A 126 -1.68 27.42 -34.91
N ARG A 127 -2.55 27.25 -35.92
CA ARG A 127 -2.22 27.55 -37.33
C ARG A 127 -2.24 29.04 -37.63
N ASP A 128 -2.95 29.85 -36.84
CA ASP A 128 -3.05 31.29 -37.06
C ASP A 128 -1.80 32.00 -36.52
N LYS A 129 -1.27 32.95 -37.30
CA LYS A 129 -0.15 33.81 -36.89
C LYS A 129 -0.46 34.67 -35.66
N LYS A 130 -1.73 34.87 -35.34
CA LYS A 130 -2.18 35.51 -34.10
C LYS A 130 -1.81 34.72 -32.84
N PHE A 131 -1.59 33.40 -32.93
CA PHE A 131 -1.25 32.57 -31.77
C PHE A 131 0.00 33.02 -31.03
N VAL A 132 1.09 33.22 -31.77
CA VAL A 132 2.35 33.72 -31.21
C VAL A 132 2.16 35.10 -30.56
N LYS A 133 1.37 35.98 -31.18
CA LYS A 133 1.09 37.32 -30.63
C LYS A 133 0.29 37.25 -29.33
N PHE A 134 -0.68 36.34 -29.24
CA PHE A 134 -1.46 36.09 -28.04
C PHE A 134 -0.56 35.60 -26.89
N VAL A 135 0.28 34.59 -27.14
CA VAL A 135 1.21 34.06 -26.13
C VAL A 135 2.20 35.14 -25.67
N ASP A 136 2.79 35.89 -26.61
CA ASP A 136 3.72 36.99 -26.30
C ASP A 136 3.08 38.09 -25.45
N LYS A 137 1.83 38.45 -25.76
CA LYS A 137 1.06 39.45 -25.01
C LYS A 137 0.92 39.03 -23.55
N HIS A 138 0.44 37.82 -23.29
CA HIS A 138 0.22 37.34 -21.91
C HIS A 138 1.50 37.07 -21.15
N LYS A 139 2.56 36.61 -21.83
CA LYS A 139 3.89 36.51 -21.24
C LYS A 139 4.42 37.88 -20.79
N LYS A 140 4.20 38.95 -21.58
CA LYS A 140 4.58 40.33 -21.22
C LYS A 140 3.75 40.90 -20.07
N LEU A 141 2.50 40.46 -19.92
CA LEU A 141 1.64 40.80 -18.79
C LEU A 141 2.00 40.03 -17.51
N GLY A 142 2.98 39.12 -17.57
CA GLY A 142 3.44 38.33 -16.43
C GLY A 142 2.55 37.12 -16.11
N HIS A 143 1.70 36.70 -17.05
CA HIS A 143 0.92 35.48 -16.88
C HIS A 143 1.80 34.27 -17.19
N ASP A 144 1.87 33.34 -16.24
CA ASP A 144 2.53 32.05 -16.40
C ASP A 144 1.46 31.01 -16.76
N ILE A 145 1.37 30.69 -18.06
CA ILE A 145 0.29 29.87 -18.61
C ILE A 145 0.90 28.68 -19.35
N THR A 146 0.51 27.48 -18.95
CA THR A 146 0.84 26.24 -19.65
C THR A 146 -0.13 26.03 -20.82
N TYR A 147 0.44 25.86 -22.00
CA TYR A 147 -0.31 25.61 -23.24
C TYR A 147 -0.11 24.17 -23.66
N ILE A 148 -1.20 23.44 -23.85
CA ILE A 148 -1.16 22.09 -24.43
C ILE A 148 -2.19 21.93 -25.54
N GLY A 149 -1.91 21.08 -26.52
CA GLY A 149 -2.78 20.96 -27.70
C GLY A 149 -2.83 19.58 -28.31
N THR A 150 -3.86 19.33 -29.11
CA THR A 150 -3.92 18.16 -29.98
C THR A 150 -3.04 18.32 -31.20
N ASP A 151 -2.78 17.18 -31.85
CA ASP A 151 -2.00 17.08 -33.08
C ASP A 151 -0.50 17.28 -32.81
N GLY A 152 0.33 16.94 -33.79
CA GLY A 152 1.78 16.94 -33.67
C GLY A 152 2.45 17.32 -34.99
N ASP A 153 1.79 18.16 -35.77
CA ASP A 153 2.28 18.59 -37.08
C ASP A 153 3.60 19.38 -36.94
N ASP A 154 4.41 19.41 -38.01
CA ASP A 154 5.73 20.05 -38.00
C ASP A 154 5.70 21.49 -37.46
N PHE A 155 4.67 22.27 -37.83
CA PHE A 155 4.55 23.66 -37.35
C PHE A 155 4.27 23.74 -35.84
N GLN A 156 3.56 22.77 -35.25
CA GLN A 156 3.31 22.71 -33.81
C GLN A 156 4.56 22.25 -33.07
N LEU A 157 5.33 21.34 -33.65
CA LEU A 157 6.64 20.96 -33.13
C LEU A 157 7.62 22.15 -33.14
N ASP A 158 7.52 23.05 -34.12
CA ASP A 158 8.29 24.30 -34.13
C ASP A 158 7.83 25.27 -33.02
N LEU A 159 6.51 25.35 -32.75
CA LEU A 159 5.99 26.09 -31.60
C LEU A 159 6.50 25.50 -30.28
N LEU A 160 6.58 24.17 -30.17
CA LEU A 160 7.08 23.47 -28.98
C LEU A 160 8.57 23.77 -28.77
N ARG A 161 9.40 23.65 -29.82
CA ARG A 161 10.83 23.97 -29.78
C ARG A 161 11.09 25.43 -29.42
N SER A 162 10.19 26.32 -29.83
CA SER A 162 10.26 27.76 -29.56
C SER A 162 9.59 28.17 -28.24
N GLN A 163 9.12 27.21 -27.44
CA GLN A 163 8.43 27.43 -26.15
C GLN A 163 7.15 28.29 -26.23
N TYR A 164 6.46 28.26 -27.36
CA TYR A 164 5.11 28.84 -27.49
C TYR A 164 4.00 27.85 -27.10
N ILE A 165 4.33 26.56 -27.02
CA ILE A 165 3.48 25.51 -26.46
C ILE A 165 4.35 24.58 -25.61
N HIS A 166 3.76 23.93 -24.61
CA HIS A 166 4.48 23.12 -23.61
C HIS A 166 4.24 21.62 -23.76
N GLY A 167 3.11 21.24 -24.38
CA GLY A 167 2.79 19.84 -24.63
C GLY A 167 1.86 19.65 -25.83
N LEU A 168 2.03 18.52 -26.53
CA LEU A 168 1.21 18.13 -27.66
C LEU A 168 0.85 16.64 -27.56
N VAL A 169 -0.37 16.28 -27.93
CA VAL A 169 -0.79 14.88 -28.09
C VAL A 169 -1.25 14.67 -29.53
N GLY A 170 -0.42 13.96 -30.29
CA GLY A 170 -0.62 13.71 -31.71
C GLY A 170 -1.14 12.30 -32.00
N GLN A 171 -1.78 12.19 -33.16
CA GLN A 171 -2.09 10.92 -33.80
C GLN A 171 -0.84 10.39 -34.51
N LEU A 172 -0.89 9.13 -34.95
CA LEU A 172 0.16 8.51 -35.76
C LEU A 172 -0.35 8.23 -37.19
N PRO A 173 -0.25 9.19 -38.15
CA PRO A 173 -0.75 9.01 -39.51
C PRO A 173 -0.21 7.77 -40.22
N TYR A 174 1.05 7.41 -39.96
CA TYR A 174 1.65 6.19 -40.49
C TYR A 174 0.93 4.93 -39.97
N ASP A 175 0.64 4.87 -38.66
CA ASP A 175 -0.06 3.73 -38.04
C ASP A 175 -1.50 3.61 -38.57
N ILE A 176 -2.19 4.76 -38.71
CA ILE A 176 -3.53 4.81 -39.33
C ILE A 176 -3.49 4.23 -40.76
N GLY A 177 -2.52 4.65 -41.58
CA GLY A 177 -2.37 4.17 -42.95
C GLY A 177 -2.01 2.68 -43.03
N LEU A 178 -1.07 2.23 -42.19
CA LEU A 178 -0.63 0.84 -42.12
C LEU A 178 -1.78 -0.08 -41.69
N LYS A 179 -2.46 0.21 -40.58
CA LYS A 179 -3.60 -0.57 -40.09
C LYS A 179 -4.76 -0.58 -41.09
N SER A 180 -4.98 0.52 -41.82
CA SER A 180 -5.97 0.56 -42.91
C SER A 180 -5.63 -0.41 -44.03
N ALA A 181 -4.37 -0.43 -44.48
CA ALA A 181 -3.90 -1.34 -45.53
C ALA A 181 -3.95 -2.82 -45.08
N GLU A 182 -3.53 -3.11 -43.85
CA GLU A 182 -3.62 -4.45 -43.27
C GLU A 182 -5.06 -4.95 -43.16
N THR A 183 -5.99 -4.07 -42.77
CA THR A 183 -7.40 -4.40 -42.65
C THR A 183 -8.01 -4.75 -44.00
N LEU A 184 -7.68 -3.99 -45.05
CA LEU A 184 -8.07 -4.30 -46.42
C LEU A 184 -7.48 -5.64 -46.89
N HIS A 185 -6.20 -5.91 -46.60
CA HIS A 185 -5.55 -7.16 -46.98
C HIS A 185 -6.17 -8.39 -46.29
N LYS A 186 -6.42 -8.31 -44.98
CA LYS A 186 -7.04 -9.38 -44.18
C LYS A 186 -8.47 -9.65 -44.65
N SER A 187 -9.24 -8.60 -44.96
CA SER A 187 -10.58 -8.76 -45.53
C SER A 187 -10.56 -9.53 -46.85
N ASN A 188 -9.54 -9.34 -47.69
CA ASN A 188 -9.47 -10.00 -48.99
C ASN A 188 -9.08 -11.49 -48.87
N ASN A 189 -8.48 -11.90 -47.76
CA ASN A 189 -7.96 -13.26 -47.55
C ASN A 189 -8.83 -14.16 -46.64
N ASN A 190 -10.03 -13.71 -46.23
CA ASN A 190 -10.96 -14.46 -45.34
C ASN A 190 -10.36 -14.92 -43.99
N THR A 191 -9.28 -14.31 -43.52
CA THR A 191 -8.65 -14.62 -42.23
C THR A 191 -9.20 -13.71 -41.13
N ASN A 192 -10.44 -13.98 -40.69
CA ASN A 192 -11.06 -13.26 -39.56
C ASN A 192 -10.51 -13.77 -38.22
N THR A 193 -9.36 -13.26 -37.80
CA THR A 193 -8.87 -13.40 -36.41
C THR A 193 -8.40 -12.05 -35.91
N TYR A 194 -9.30 -11.29 -35.28
CA TYR A 194 -8.93 -10.20 -34.37
C TYR A 194 -9.44 -10.58 -32.98
N THR A 195 -8.49 -10.83 -32.07
CA THR A 195 -8.70 -11.02 -30.64
C THR A 195 -8.20 -9.77 -29.94
N ASP A 196 -8.94 -8.67 -30.04
CA ASP A 196 -8.78 -7.54 -29.12
C ASP A 196 -10.17 -7.00 -28.78
N ASN A 197 -10.39 -6.74 -27.50
CA ASN A 197 -11.70 -6.55 -26.87
C ASN A 197 -12.45 -5.33 -27.44
N VAL A 198 -13.37 -5.55 -28.39
CA VAL A 198 -14.30 -4.54 -28.87
C VAL A 198 -15.55 -4.57 -27.99
N ASN A 199 -15.82 -3.49 -27.25
CA ASN A 199 -17.11 -3.29 -26.59
C ASN A 199 -18.18 -3.05 -27.66
N VAL A 200 -19.01 -4.08 -27.88
CA VAL A 200 -20.11 -4.06 -28.84
C VAL A 200 -21.35 -3.49 -28.15
N SER A 201 -21.74 -2.27 -28.50
CA SER A 201 -23.08 -1.73 -28.21
C SER A 201 -23.86 -1.49 -29.51
N SER A 202 -24.91 -2.29 -29.63
CA SER A 202 -26.03 -2.40 -30.56
C SER A 202 -26.30 -1.36 -31.66
N ALA A 203 -26.70 -1.94 -32.81
CA ALA A 203 -27.32 -1.40 -34.03
C ALA A 203 -26.33 -0.80 -35.07
N THR A 204 -25.86 -1.66 -35.99
CA THR A 204 -24.96 -1.35 -37.13
C THR A 204 -23.49 -1.12 -36.74
N THR A 205 -22.88 -2.10 -36.08
CA THR A 205 -21.52 -1.98 -35.54
C THR A 205 -20.46 -2.16 -36.64
N ILE A 206 -19.94 -1.04 -37.15
CA ILE A 206 -18.69 -1.01 -37.93
C ILE A 206 -17.55 -1.45 -36.99
N MET A 207 -16.65 -2.34 -37.44
CA MET A 207 -15.46 -2.71 -36.67
C MET A 207 -14.56 -1.48 -36.47
N SER A 208 -14.35 -1.04 -35.23
CA SER A 208 -13.46 0.09 -34.92
C SER A 208 -12.09 -0.40 -34.48
N ILE A 209 -11.04 0.06 -35.16
CA ILE A 209 -9.65 -0.26 -34.88
C ILE A 209 -8.97 1.04 -34.44
N ASN A 210 -8.52 1.09 -33.19
CA ASN A 210 -7.89 2.27 -32.62
C ASN A 210 -6.37 2.29 -32.90
N THR A 211 -5.82 3.49 -33.03
CA THR A 211 -4.38 3.73 -33.20
C THR A 211 -3.77 4.28 -31.92
N ASP A 212 -2.46 4.05 -31.77
CA ASP A 212 -1.73 4.57 -30.61
C ASP A 212 -1.54 6.08 -30.74
N LEU A 213 -1.31 6.73 -29.60
CA LEU A 213 -1.06 8.17 -29.50
C LEU A 213 0.40 8.45 -29.18
N VAL A 214 0.87 9.64 -29.59
CA VAL A 214 2.20 10.15 -29.21
C VAL A 214 2.04 11.44 -28.42
N ALA A 215 2.78 11.57 -27.33
CA ALA A 215 2.85 12.79 -26.53
C ALA A 215 4.23 13.43 -26.67
N TYR A 216 4.25 14.74 -26.91
CA TYR A 216 5.45 15.58 -26.89
C TYR A 216 5.34 16.54 -25.72
N SER A 217 6.38 16.68 -24.90
CA SER A 217 6.43 17.65 -23.82
C SER A 217 7.79 18.31 -23.74
N ILE A 218 7.79 19.55 -23.24
CA ILE A 218 9.00 20.20 -22.75
C ILE A 218 9.30 19.64 -21.37
N ILE A 219 10.53 19.16 -21.16
CA ILE A 219 11.01 18.76 -19.84
C ILE A 219 11.40 20.04 -19.08
N PRO A 220 10.78 20.34 -17.92
CA PRO A 220 11.12 21.52 -17.14
C PRO A 220 12.53 21.38 -16.56
N HIS A 221 13.23 22.50 -16.39
CA HIS A 221 14.60 22.51 -15.86
C HIS A 221 14.67 21.97 -14.41
N ALA A 222 13.64 22.24 -13.61
CA ALA A 222 13.46 21.63 -12.30
C ALA A 222 12.18 20.81 -12.33
N LEU A 223 12.29 19.53 -11.97
CA LEU A 223 11.12 18.70 -11.76
C LEU A 223 10.42 19.13 -10.46
N PRO A 224 9.09 18.99 -10.37
CA PRO A 224 8.36 19.17 -9.13
C PRO A 224 8.91 18.27 -8.02
N ASP A 225 8.76 18.68 -6.77
CA ASP A 225 9.17 17.88 -5.63
C ASP A 225 8.51 16.50 -5.68
N ASN A 226 9.31 15.45 -5.44
CA ASN A 226 8.79 14.08 -5.38
C ASN A 226 8.41 13.75 -3.94
N GLU A 227 7.13 13.85 -3.61
CA GLU A 227 6.61 13.39 -2.32
C GLU A 227 6.45 11.87 -2.34
N VAL A 228 7.43 11.16 -1.77
CA VAL A 228 7.38 9.70 -1.64
C VAL A 228 6.66 9.30 -0.36
N ASP A 229 5.57 8.55 -0.49
CA ASP A 229 4.91 7.89 0.63
C ASP A 229 5.78 6.73 1.15
N ASN A 230 6.51 6.99 2.24
CA ASN A 230 7.43 6.04 2.82
C ASN A 230 6.76 4.97 3.71
N ASN A 231 5.43 4.92 3.80
CA ASN A 231 4.67 3.98 4.67
C ASN A 231 5.24 3.87 6.10
N LEU A 232 5.65 5.00 6.67
CA LEU A 232 6.24 5.03 8.01
C LEU A 232 5.17 4.72 9.06
N ILE A 233 5.61 4.15 10.19
CA ILE A 233 4.72 3.88 11.32
C ILE A 233 4.17 5.20 11.88
N GLY A 234 4.96 6.28 11.78
CA GLY A 234 4.52 7.62 12.12
C GLY A 234 4.15 7.74 13.60
N PRO A 235 3.03 8.42 13.94
CA PRO A 235 2.57 8.57 15.33
C PRO A 235 2.14 7.26 16.02
N LEU A 236 1.87 6.19 15.26
CA LEU A 236 1.44 4.92 15.84
C LEU A 236 2.50 4.31 16.76
N LYS A 237 3.79 4.63 16.56
CA LYS A 237 4.89 4.16 17.42
C LYS A 237 4.70 4.50 18.89
N TYR A 238 3.99 5.58 19.20
CA TYR A 238 3.70 5.96 20.59
C TYR A 238 2.79 4.95 21.29
N ILE A 239 1.94 4.21 20.56
CA ILE A 239 1.10 3.15 21.14
C ILE A 239 1.99 2.06 21.74
N GLY A 240 2.99 1.57 20.98
CA GLY A 240 3.93 0.56 21.47
C GLY A 240 4.71 1.01 22.68
N TYR A 241 5.20 2.26 22.70
CA TYR A 241 5.92 2.81 23.86
C TYR A 241 5.03 2.97 25.10
N VAL A 242 3.77 3.40 24.93
CA VAL A 242 2.81 3.49 26.03
C VAL A 242 2.49 2.09 26.57
N CYS A 243 2.21 1.11 25.71
CA CYS A 243 2.01 -0.29 26.10
C CYS A 243 3.21 -0.85 26.88
N PHE A 244 4.44 -0.61 26.40
CA PHE A 244 5.67 -0.98 27.10
C PHE A 244 5.79 -0.31 28.48
N GLY A 245 5.49 0.99 28.55
CA GLY A 245 5.52 1.75 29.80
C GLY A 245 4.56 1.19 30.84
N ILE A 246 3.31 0.88 30.46
CA ILE A 246 2.30 0.29 31.35
C ILE A 246 2.78 -1.05 31.91
N ILE A 247 3.25 -1.95 31.04
CA ILE A 247 3.72 -3.28 31.47
C ILE A 247 4.95 -3.16 32.37
N THR A 248 5.84 -2.23 32.09
CA THR A 248 7.05 -1.98 32.89
C THR A 248 6.68 -1.50 34.29
N VAL A 249 5.80 -0.50 34.40
CA VAL A 249 5.33 0.02 35.69
C VAL A 249 4.65 -1.08 36.51
N LEU A 250 3.77 -1.88 35.88
CA LEU A 250 3.11 -2.99 36.56
C LEU A 250 4.09 -4.08 36.97
N SER A 251 5.06 -4.44 36.13
CA SER A 251 6.11 -5.42 36.43
C SER A 251 6.95 -4.98 37.63
N LEU A 252 7.35 -3.70 37.67
CA LEU A 252 8.10 -3.13 38.80
C LEU A 252 7.25 -3.08 40.08
N ALA A 253 5.96 -2.73 39.98
CA ALA A 253 5.05 -2.75 41.11
C ALA A 253 4.85 -4.15 41.67
N CYS A 254 4.66 -5.16 40.81
CA CYS A 254 4.59 -6.57 41.20
C CYS A 254 5.90 -7.02 41.87
N LEU A 255 7.06 -6.66 41.29
CA LEU A 255 8.35 -6.99 41.87
C LEU A 255 8.56 -6.34 43.25
N GLY A 256 8.23 -5.07 43.39
CA GLY A 256 8.26 -4.34 44.67
C GLY A 256 7.34 -4.98 45.71
N TRP A 257 6.13 -5.38 45.32
CA TRP A 257 5.18 -6.08 46.17
C TRP A 257 5.71 -7.44 46.63
N ILE A 258 6.36 -8.23 45.74
CA ILE A 258 7.01 -9.50 46.10
C ILE A 258 8.08 -9.27 47.16
N ILE A 259 8.94 -8.25 46.97
CA ILE A 259 10.05 -7.96 47.88
C ILE A 259 9.54 -7.50 49.24
N TRP A 260 8.57 -6.59 49.27
CA TRP A 260 7.94 -6.11 50.51
C TRP A 260 7.28 -7.26 51.25
N ASN A 261 6.41 -8.03 50.58
CA ASN A 261 5.61 -9.08 51.19
C ASN A 261 6.30 -10.44 51.22
N ARG A 262 7.64 -10.51 51.04
CA ARG A 262 8.42 -11.76 51.00
C ARG A 262 8.24 -12.67 52.23
N LYS A 263 7.91 -12.08 53.39
CA LYS A 263 7.66 -12.83 54.64
C LYS A 263 6.19 -13.24 54.81
N GLY A 264 5.29 -12.60 54.07
CA GLY A 264 3.85 -12.79 54.11
C GLY A 264 3.43 -14.16 53.59
N PHE A 265 2.25 -14.60 54.02
CA PHE A 265 1.73 -15.93 53.72
C PHE A 265 1.51 -16.13 52.21
N ALA A 266 0.89 -15.17 51.51
CA ALA A 266 0.60 -15.25 50.08
C ALA A 266 1.86 -15.50 49.22
N VAL A 267 2.93 -14.70 49.42
CA VAL A 267 4.18 -14.82 48.65
C VAL A 267 4.92 -16.12 48.96
N LYS A 268 4.95 -16.55 50.24
CA LYS A 268 5.56 -17.82 50.64
C LYS A 268 4.84 -19.04 50.08
N ALA A 269 3.50 -19.05 50.14
CA ALA A 269 2.67 -20.13 49.61
C ALA A 269 2.85 -20.29 48.09
N SER A 270 2.89 -19.17 47.37
CA SER A 270 3.07 -19.16 45.91
C SER A 270 4.49 -19.44 45.44
N GLN A 271 5.47 -19.41 46.34
CA GLN A 271 6.91 -19.57 46.08
C GLN A 271 7.51 -18.33 45.41
N PRO A 272 8.43 -17.60 46.07
CA PRO A 272 8.99 -16.35 45.54
C PRO A 272 9.67 -16.50 44.18
N LEU A 273 10.40 -17.59 43.95
CA LEU A 273 11.10 -17.85 42.69
C LEU A 273 10.14 -17.88 41.49
N PHE A 274 8.97 -18.51 41.66
CA PHE A 274 7.94 -18.58 40.63
C PHE A 274 7.46 -17.18 40.23
N LEU A 275 7.10 -16.35 41.22
CA LEU A 275 6.60 -15.00 40.98
C LEU A 275 7.66 -14.11 40.30
N ILE A 276 8.92 -14.21 40.74
CA ILE A 276 10.04 -13.44 40.15
C ILE A 276 10.28 -13.86 38.70
N MET A 277 10.32 -15.17 38.41
CA MET A 277 10.48 -15.67 37.04
C MET A 277 9.34 -15.23 36.13
N THR A 278 8.08 -15.27 36.60
CA THR A 278 6.94 -14.79 35.82
C THR A 278 7.07 -13.30 35.47
N VAL A 279 7.42 -12.44 36.44
CA VAL A 279 7.61 -11.01 36.18
C VAL A 279 8.79 -10.77 35.23
N ALA A 280 9.91 -11.46 35.44
CA ALA A 280 11.08 -11.35 34.57
C ALA A 280 10.77 -11.75 33.12
N GLY A 281 10.07 -12.87 32.92
CA GLY A 281 9.67 -13.33 31.60
C GLY A 281 8.71 -12.37 30.90
N VAL A 282 7.71 -11.84 31.62
CA VAL A 282 6.80 -10.82 31.07
C VAL A 282 7.54 -9.54 30.72
N PHE A 283 8.47 -9.08 31.56
CA PHE A 283 9.26 -7.89 31.27
C PHE A 283 10.15 -8.07 30.03
N ILE A 284 10.87 -9.19 29.92
CA ILE A 284 11.68 -9.52 28.73
C ILE A 284 10.81 -9.54 27.47
N MET A 285 9.63 -10.16 27.54
CA MET A 285 8.69 -10.21 26.42
C MET A 285 8.16 -8.82 26.05
N ALA A 286 7.89 -7.96 27.03
CA ALA A 286 7.46 -6.59 26.81
C ALA A 286 8.53 -5.74 26.11
N CYS A 287 9.83 -5.99 26.36
CA CYS A 287 10.92 -5.30 25.66
C CYS A 287 10.84 -5.45 24.13
N THR A 288 10.16 -6.48 23.59
CA THR A 288 9.89 -6.64 22.15
C THR A 288 9.16 -5.44 21.54
N LEU A 289 8.35 -4.72 22.33
CA LEU A 289 7.60 -3.55 21.89
C LEU A 289 8.49 -2.37 21.49
N ILE A 290 9.74 -2.34 21.97
CA ILE A 290 10.70 -1.29 21.62
C ILE A 290 11.18 -1.46 20.16
N PRO A 291 11.88 -2.55 19.79
CA PRO A 291 12.40 -2.70 18.43
C PRO A 291 11.30 -2.74 17.37
N ILE A 292 10.14 -3.33 17.66
CA ILE A 292 9.02 -3.35 16.68
C ILE A 292 8.42 -1.96 16.42
N SER A 293 8.65 -0.98 17.31
CA SER A 293 8.19 0.40 17.16
C SER A 293 9.21 1.32 16.47
N LEU A 294 10.36 0.77 16.02
CA LEU A 294 11.39 1.51 15.32
C LEU A 294 11.22 1.35 13.80
N ASP A 295 11.33 2.47 13.08
CA ASP A 295 11.42 2.54 11.62
C ASP A 295 12.65 3.38 11.22
N ASP A 296 12.94 3.42 9.92
CA ASP A 296 14.09 4.14 9.34
C ASP A 296 13.85 5.66 9.19
N ASN A 297 12.73 6.19 9.68
CA ASN A 297 12.26 7.56 9.48
C ASN A 297 12.32 8.04 8.01
N GLY A 298 12.23 7.13 7.04
CA GLY A 298 12.26 7.45 5.61
C GLY A 298 13.65 7.74 5.05
N LYS A 299 14.71 7.38 5.79
CA LYS A 299 16.10 7.63 5.40
C LYS A 299 16.91 6.32 5.31
N PRO A 300 16.71 5.53 4.25
CA PRO A 300 17.33 4.20 4.12
C PRO A 300 18.87 4.27 4.12
N LEU A 301 19.46 5.32 3.54
CA LEU A 301 20.91 5.49 3.42
C LEU A 301 21.61 5.87 4.74
N GLU A 302 20.89 6.42 5.71
CA GLU A 302 21.45 6.76 7.03
C GLU A 302 21.46 5.55 7.97
N MET A 303 20.77 4.46 7.60
CA MET A 303 20.67 3.28 8.44
C MET A 303 21.89 2.37 8.25
N LYS A 304 22.92 2.60 9.09
CA LYS A 304 24.09 1.70 9.18
C LYS A 304 23.63 0.25 9.40
N SER A 305 24.27 -0.73 8.76
CA SER A 305 23.84 -2.14 8.83
C SER A 305 23.77 -2.66 10.27
N SER A 306 24.68 -2.25 11.16
CA SER A 306 24.59 -2.62 12.59
C SER A 306 23.33 -2.10 13.27
N TYR A 307 22.83 -0.91 12.91
CA TYR A 307 21.60 -0.37 13.48
C TYR A 307 20.37 -1.14 12.98
N ALA A 308 20.38 -1.58 11.71
CA ALA A 308 19.35 -2.42 11.11
C ALA A 308 19.26 -3.80 11.79
N GLU A 309 20.41 -4.44 12.01
CA GLU A 309 20.52 -5.72 12.73
C GLU A 309 20.05 -5.60 14.19
N CYS A 310 20.30 -4.46 14.84
CA CYS A 310 19.84 -4.15 16.19
C CYS A 310 18.34 -3.82 16.30
N ILE A 311 17.62 -3.68 15.19
CA ILE A 311 16.16 -3.47 15.22
C ILE A 311 15.46 -4.81 15.01
N CYS A 312 15.83 -5.55 13.97
CA CYS A 312 15.04 -6.69 13.52
C CYS A 312 15.25 -7.96 14.38
N MET A 313 16.49 -8.33 14.65
CA MET A 313 16.76 -9.59 15.36
C MET A 313 16.37 -9.60 16.84
N PRO A 314 16.45 -8.50 17.59
CA PRO A 314 15.96 -8.49 18.96
C PRO A 314 14.47 -8.84 19.10
N VAL A 315 13.64 -8.62 18.07
CA VAL A 315 12.19 -8.92 18.11
C VAL A 315 11.91 -10.40 18.44
N PRO A 316 12.32 -11.39 17.62
CA PRO A 316 12.09 -12.80 17.94
C PRO A 316 12.83 -13.23 19.22
N TRP A 317 14.05 -12.73 19.44
CA TRP A 317 14.84 -13.08 20.63
C TRP A 317 14.14 -12.71 21.94
N LEU A 318 13.67 -11.46 22.08
CA LEU A 318 12.99 -10.97 23.28
C LEU A 318 11.65 -11.68 23.49
N PHE A 319 10.88 -11.86 22.41
CA PHE A 319 9.58 -12.51 22.49
C PHE A 319 9.69 -13.97 22.95
N PHE A 320 10.48 -14.80 22.24
CA PHE A 320 10.58 -16.22 22.56
C PHE A 320 11.30 -16.49 23.88
N THR A 321 12.29 -15.67 24.25
CA THR A 321 12.98 -15.80 25.55
C THR A 321 12.03 -15.46 26.70
N GLY A 322 11.33 -14.32 26.61
CA GLY A 322 10.37 -13.92 27.64
C GLY A 322 9.19 -14.89 27.77
N PHE A 323 8.70 -15.39 26.63
CA PHE A 323 7.72 -16.47 26.58
C PHE A 323 8.21 -17.73 27.29
N THR A 324 9.42 -18.21 26.97
CA THR A 324 10.02 -19.41 27.57
C THR A 324 10.15 -19.29 29.08
N VAL A 325 10.69 -18.17 29.58
CA VAL A 325 10.84 -17.91 31.03
C VAL A 325 9.49 -17.94 31.74
N THR A 326 8.49 -17.27 31.15
CA THR A 326 7.13 -17.20 31.72
C THR A 326 6.44 -18.56 31.72
N PHE A 327 6.49 -19.26 30.58
CA PHE A 327 5.94 -20.59 30.41
C PHE A 327 6.53 -21.57 31.43
N SER A 328 7.86 -21.59 31.57
CA SER A 328 8.51 -22.53 32.48
C SER A 328 8.18 -22.29 33.94
N ALA A 329 7.97 -21.03 34.35
CA ALA A 329 7.48 -20.72 35.68
C ALA A 329 6.09 -21.35 35.92
N LEU A 330 5.15 -21.16 34.99
CA LEU A 330 3.78 -21.70 35.08
C LEU A 330 3.78 -23.24 35.04
N PHE A 331 4.53 -23.82 34.10
CA PHE A 331 4.64 -25.26 33.93
C PHE A 331 5.17 -25.93 35.20
N SER A 332 6.28 -25.46 35.75
CA SER A 332 6.91 -26.08 36.90
C SER A 332 6.06 -26.00 38.15
N LYS A 333 5.28 -24.91 38.32
CA LYS A 333 4.31 -24.79 39.40
C LYS A 333 3.17 -25.80 39.24
N THR A 334 2.58 -25.91 38.05
CA THR A 334 1.50 -26.86 37.75
C THR A 334 1.95 -28.32 37.89
N TRP A 335 3.14 -28.65 37.39
CA TRP A 335 3.74 -29.98 37.52
C TRP A 335 3.87 -30.40 38.99
N ARG A 336 4.41 -29.51 39.83
CA ARG A 336 4.58 -29.75 41.26
C ARG A 336 3.25 -30.02 41.97
N VAL A 337 2.20 -29.25 41.63
CA VAL A 337 0.85 -29.47 42.17
C VAL A 337 0.33 -30.83 41.74
N ASN A 338 0.40 -31.18 40.45
CA ASN A 338 -0.06 -32.47 39.97
C ASN A 338 0.68 -33.66 40.59
N LYS A 339 2.02 -33.58 40.71
CA LYS A 339 2.86 -34.62 41.33
C LYS A 339 2.50 -34.84 42.80
N PHE A 340 2.20 -33.78 43.55
CA PHE A 340 1.79 -33.90 44.94
C PHE A 340 0.41 -34.58 45.08
N PHE A 341 -0.60 -34.14 44.33
CA PHE A 341 -1.97 -34.64 44.46
C PHE A 341 -2.21 -36.02 43.84
N HIS A 342 -1.39 -36.43 42.87
CA HIS A 342 -1.51 -37.75 42.22
C HIS A 342 -0.47 -38.77 42.72
N SER A 343 0.32 -38.44 43.74
CA SER A 343 1.24 -39.40 44.35
C SER A 343 0.48 -40.42 45.22
N LYS A 344 0.79 -41.72 45.05
CA LYS A 344 0.16 -42.83 45.77
C LYS A 344 0.54 -42.94 47.26
N SER A 345 1.46 -42.10 47.74
CA SER A 345 1.87 -42.08 49.15
C SER A 345 1.39 -40.79 49.81
N ALA A 346 0.23 -40.86 50.46
CA ALA A 346 -0.48 -39.73 51.07
C ALA A 346 0.26 -39.08 52.26
N PHE A 347 1.35 -39.68 52.76
CA PHE A 347 2.03 -39.27 53.99
C PHE A 347 3.56 -39.13 53.89
N SER A 348 4.19 -39.38 52.74
CA SER A 348 5.63 -39.07 52.60
C SER A 348 5.82 -37.58 52.31
N ARG A 349 6.74 -36.92 53.01
CA ARG A 349 7.15 -35.54 52.68
C ARG A 349 7.88 -35.58 51.33
N ILE A 350 7.14 -35.41 50.24
CA ILE A 350 7.72 -35.34 48.89
C ILE A 350 8.44 -34.00 48.77
N THR A 351 9.75 -34.01 49.02
CA THR A 351 10.63 -32.89 48.72
C THR A 351 10.89 -32.88 47.22
N VAL A 352 10.16 -32.03 46.50
CA VAL A 352 10.45 -31.76 45.09
C VAL A 352 11.77 -31.00 45.01
N SER A 353 12.73 -31.59 44.29
CA SER A 353 14.05 -31.01 44.08
C SER A 353 13.97 -29.80 43.15
N GLU A 354 14.73 -28.74 43.42
CA GLU A 354 14.80 -27.53 42.59
C GLU A 354 15.19 -27.86 41.12
N TYR A 355 15.95 -28.93 40.93
CA TYR A 355 16.35 -29.46 39.62
C TYR A 355 15.17 -29.93 38.75
N GLU A 356 14.10 -30.48 39.33
CA GLU A 356 12.92 -30.95 38.57
C GLU A 356 12.11 -29.77 37.98
N VAL A 357 12.27 -28.58 38.54
CA VAL A 357 11.63 -27.33 38.11
C VAL A 357 12.47 -26.60 37.05
N ILE A 358 13.79 -26.70 37.14
CA ILE A 358 14.74 -26.04 36.25
C ILE A 358 14.96 -26.85 34.97
N ALA A 359 14.87 -28.18 35.01
CA ALA A 359 15.14 -29.01 33.84
C ALA A 359 14.23 -28.72 32.62
N PRO A 360 12.89 -28.58 32.73
CA PRO A 360 12.03 -28.23 31.59
C PRO A 360 12.34 -26.85 31.02
N PHE A 361 12.73 -25.90 31.88
CA PHE A 361 13.17 -24.56 31.48
C PHE A 361 14.44 -24.62 30.64
N ILE A 362 15.48 -25.30 31.12
CA ILE A 362 16.75 -25.41 30.41
C ILE A 362 16.56 -26.11 29.07
N ILE A 363 15.77 -27.19 29.01
CA ILE A 363 15.52 -27.91 27.76
C ILE A 363 14.82 -26.99 26.75
N LEU A 364 13.71 -26.35 27.13
CA LEU A 364 12.94 -25.51 26.22
C LEU A 364 13.74 -24.27 25.79
N LEU A 365 14.46 -23.64 26.72
CA LEU A 365 15.32 -22.49 26.42
C LEU A 365 16.44 -22.89 25.46
N SER A 366 17.08 -24.04 25.67
CA SER A 366 18.15 -24.51 24.79
C SER A 366 17.64 -24.76 23.37
N LEU A 367 16.48 -25.41 23.23
CA LEU A 367 15.87 -25.66 21.92
C LEU A 367 15.54 -24.36 21.17
N ASN A 368 14.89 -23.40 21.84
CA ASN A 368 14.59 -22.09 21.24
C ASN A 368 15.88 -21.32 20.90
N THR A 369 16.86 -21.32 21.80
CA THR A 369 18.15 -20.63 21.61
C THR A 369 18.92 -21.19 20.42
N ILE A 370 18.96 -22.52 20.24
CA ILE A 370 19.64 -23.14 19.08
C ILE A 370 19.03 -22.62 17.77
N VAL A 371 17.69 -22.58 17.66
CA VAL A 371 17.03 -22.11 16.45
C VAL A 371 17.29 -20.61 16.23
N LEU A 372 17.18 -19.78 17.27
CA LEU A 372 17.42 -18.34 17.18
C LEU A 372 18.87 -17.98 16.85
N VAL A 373 19.85 -18.69 17.42
CA VAL A 373 21.27 -18.53 17.06
C VAL A 373 21.49 -18.92 15.60
N THR A 374 20.92 -20.05 15.17
CA THR A 374 21.03 -20.49 13.77
C THR A 374 20.44 -19.44 12.82
N TRP A 375 19.27 -18.89 13.14
CA TRP A 375 18.66 -17.81 12.37
C TRP A 375 19.55 -16.57 12.32
N THR A 376 20.13 -16.18 13.46
CA THR A 376 21.03 -15.02 13.57
C THR A 376 22.30 -15.15 12.74
N ILE A 377 22.86 -16.36 12.64
CA ILE A 377 24.13 -16.58 11.94
C ILE A 377 23.91 -16.85 10.45
N VAL A 378 22.89 -17.63 10.09
CA VAL A 378 22.71 -18.14 8.72
C VAL A 378 21.97 -17.14 7.83
N ASP A 379 20.89 -16.54 8.32
CA ASP A 379 20.03 -15.65 7.52
C ASP A 379 19.37 -14.59 8.42
N PRO A 380 20.15 -13.62 8.95
CA PRO A 380 19.62 -12.65 9.88
C PRO A 380 18.55 -11.77 9.25
N LEU A 381 17.49 -11.47 10.01
CA LEU A 381 16.52 -10.46 9.60
C LEU A 381 17.22 -9.11 9.48
N LYS A 382 17.11 -8.51 8.29
CA LYS A 382 17.62 -7.18 8.01
C LYS A 382 16.47 -6.28 7.65
N TYR A 383 16.56 -5.03 8.08
CA TYR A 383 15.58 -4.03 7.67
C TYR A 383 15.90 -3.62 6.24
N GLU A 384 14.98 -3.89 5.33
CA GLU A 384 15.08 -3.53 3.93
C GLU A 384 13.88 -2.68 3.53
N ARG A 385 14.13 -1.71 2.64
CA ARG A 385 13.08 -0.86 2.08
C ARG A 385 12.90 -1.22 0.61
N THR A 386 11.69 -1.62 0.26
CA THR A 386 11.28 -1.94 -1.10
C THR A 386 10.45 -0.80 -1.67
N PHE A 387 10.61 -0.53 -2.96
CA PHE A 387 9.87 0.50 -3.68
C PHE A 387 8.77 -0.15 -4.52
N ASP A 388 7.58 0.43 -4.50
CA ASP A 388 6.47 -0.07 -5.29
C ASP A 388 6.72 0.19 -6.78
N LEU A 389 6.14 -0.64 -7.64
CA LEU A 389 6.23 -0.48 -9.10
C LEU A 389 5.51 0.77 -9.62
N ALA A 390 4.66 1.38 -8.81
CA ALA A 390 3.93 2.57 -9.20
C ALA A 390 4.88 3.79 -9.25
N THR A 391 4.80 4.55 -10.34
CA THR A 391 5.60 5.74 -10.55
C THR A 391 4.74 6.96 -10.86
N ASP A 392 5.29 8.14 -10.64
CA ASP A 392 4.67 9.40 -11.03
C ASP A 392 4.74 9.59 -12.56
N TYR A 393 4.19 10.71 -13.04
CA TYR A 393 4.20 11.06 -14.46
C TYR A 393 5.62 11.29 -15.05
N TRP A 394 6.66 11.29 -14.21
CA TRP A 394 8.07 11.39 -14.58
C TRP A 394 8.83 10.07 -14.37
N ASN A 395 8.11 8.96 -14.15
CA ASN A 395 8.65 7.65 -13.87
C ASN A 395 9.53 7.60 -12.60
N ARG A 396 9.20 8.41 -11.59
CA ARG A 396 9.83 8.43 -10.27
C ARG A 396 8.97 7.65 -9.27
N GLU A 397 9.60 6.99 -8.31
CA GLU A 397 8.93 6.19 -7.28
C GLU A 397 8.03 7.07 -6.40
N ILE A 398 6.78 6.67 -6.17
CA ILE A 398 5.81 7.41 -5.35
C ILE A 398 5.58 6.79 -3.98
N ARG A 399 5.97 5.52 -3.80
CA ARG A 399 5.70 4.77 -2.57
C ARG A 399 6.82 3.78 -2.27
N SER A 400 7.14 3.65 -0.99
CA SER A 400 8.10 2.66 -0.49
C SER A 400 7.66 2.08 0.84
N THR A 401 8.08 0.84 1.13
CA THR A 401 7.73 0.11 2.35
C THR A 401 9.00 -0.44 3.00
N GLY A 402 9.19 -0.14 4.29
CA GLY A 402 10.31 -0.67 5.09
C GLY A 402 9.87 -1.79 6.01
N MET A 403 10.52 -2.96 5.95
CA MET A 403 10.23 -4.09 6.82
C MET A 403 11.48 -4.93 7.13
N CYS A 404 11.40 -5.72 8.21
CA CYS A 404 12.44 -6.70 8.52
C CYS A 404 12.21 -7.96 7.70
N GLU A 405 13.10 -8.25 6.76
CA GLU A 405 12.98 -9.38 5.85
C GLU A 405 14.24 -10.26 5.90
N SER A 406 14.06 -11.55 5.64
CA SER A 406 15.13 -12.51 5.36
C SER A 406 14.61 -13.51 4.34
N GLN A 407 15.48 -14.05 3.49
CA GLN A 407 15.08 -14.91 2.38
C GLN A 407 14.37 -16.19 2.85
N ASN A 408 14.75 -16.69 4.02
CA ASN A 408 14.37 -18.00 4.54
C ASN A 408 13.64 -17.92 5.90
N THR A 409 13.03 -16.77 6.23
CA THR A 409 12.36 -16.51 7.52
C THR A 409 11.43 -17.65 7.98
N VAL A 410 10.63 -18.21 7.07
CA VAL A 410 9.66 -19.27 7.37
C VAL A 410 10.32 -20.55 7.91
N TYR A 411 11.52 -20.90 7.42
CA TYR A 411 12.24 -22.11 7.86
C TYR A 411 12.71 -22.03 9.31
N PHE A 412 12.90 -20.83 9.86
CA PHE A 412 13.27 -20.62 11.26
C PHE A 412 12.04 -20.42 12.16
N LEU A 413 10.98 -19.78 11.65
CA LEU A 413 9.74 -19.59 12.39
C LEU A 413 8.98 -20.90 12.65
N ILE A 414 8.89 -21.80 11.68
CA ILE A 414 8.17 -23.08 11.82
C ILE A 414 8.67 -23.90 13.02
N PRO A 415 9.97 -24.22 13.17
CA PRO A 415 10.45 -24.99 14.30
C PRO A 415 10.24 -24.27 15.64
N LEU A 416 10.42 -22.95 15.70
CA LEU A 416 10.11 -22.15 16.91
C LEU A 416 8.64 -22.31 17.32
N VAL A 417 7.73 -22.16 16.36
CA VAL A 417 6.29 -22.32 16.61
C VAL A 417 5.99 -23.75 17.08
N ILE A 418 6.50 -24.78 16.40
CA ILE A 418 6.25 -26.19 16.76
C ILE A 418 6.74 -26.50 18.18
N ILE A 419 7.96 -26.11 18.53
CA ILE A 419 8.55 -26.32 19.86
C ILE A 419 7.64 -25.69 20.94
N ASN A 420 7.24 -24.43 20.75
CA ASN A 420 6.44 -23.71 21.73
C ASN A 420 4.98 -24.21 21.80
N VAL A 421 4.35 -24.56 20.67
CA VAL A 421 3.00 -25.16 20.62
C VAL A 421 2.97 -26.48 21.39
N ILE A 422 3.92 -27.39 21.13
CA ILE A 422 3.97 -28.69 21.80
C ILE A 422 4.12 -28.48 23.31
N SER A 423 5.01 -27.58 23.72
CA SER A 423 5.20 -27.26 25.15
C SER A 423 3.92 -26.73 25.81
N LEU A 424 3.20 -25.85 25.13
CA LEU A 424 1.92 -25.29 25.59
C LEU A 424 0.82 -26.35 25.69
N LEU A 425 0.71 -27.25 24.72
CA LEU A 425 -0.28 -28.34 24.77
C LEU A 425 -0.04 -29.25 25.98
N ILE A 426 1.22 -29.57 26.28
CA ILE A 426 1.58 -30.35 27.47
C ILE A 426 1.20 -29.57 28.75
N ALA A 427 1.51 -28.27 28.82
CA ALA A 427 1.17 -27.44 29.98
C ALA A 427 -0.35 -27.27 30.15
N ALA A 428 -1.09 -27.13 29.05
CA ALA A 428 -2.54 -27.03 29.05
C ALA A 428 -3.17 -28.35 29.55
N TRP A 429 -2.65 -29.50 29.10
CA TRP A 429 -3.06 -30.81 29.61
C TRP A 429 -2.80 -30.95 31.12
N GLN A 430 -1.63 -30.53 31.59
CA GLN A 430 -1.33 -30.53 33.03
C GLN A 430 -2.24 -29.59 33.82
N SER A 431 -2.51 -28.40 33.28
CA SER A 431 -3.40 -27.43 33.92
C SER A 431 -4.84 -27.95 33.99
N TRP A 432 -5.27 -28.70 32.97
CA TRP A 432 -6.56 -29.38 32.95
C TRP A 432 -6.66 -30.46 34.03
N GLN A 433 -5.61 -31.26 34.23
CA GLN A 433 -5.56 -32.25 35.33
C GLN A 433 -5.66 -31.57 36.71
N ALA A 434 -5.02 -30.41 36.87
CA ALA A 434 -5.00 -29.68 38.14
C ALA A 434 -6.34 -28.96 38.47
N ARG A 435 -7.30 -28.89 37.54
CA ARG A 435 -8.50 -28.03 37.66
C ARG A 435 -9.42 -28.34 38.84
N ASN A 436 -9.47 -29.60 39.25
CA ASN A 436 -10.39 -30.10 40.28
C ASN A 436 -9.77 -30.07 41.68
N ILE A 437 -8.50 -29.69 41.79
CA ILE A 437 -7.79 -29.64 43.06
C ILE A 437 -8.29 -28.41 43.84
N LYS A 438 -9.03 -28.65 44.92
CA LYS A 438 -9.45 -27.60 45.87
C LYS A 438 -8.28 -27.25 46.77
N SER A 439 -7.42 -26.33 46.36
CA SER A 439 -6.46 -25.69 47.25
C SER A 439 -7.11 -24.51 47.98
N GLU A 440 -6.67 -24.21 49.22
CA GLU A 440 -7.13 -23.05 50.01
C GLU A 440 -7.01 -21.70 49.26
N PHE A 441 -6.23 -21.67 48.18
CA PHE A 441 -6.15 -20.59 47.21
C PHE A 441 -6.48 -21.17 45.84
N SER A 442 -7.42 -20.60 45.10
CA SER A 442 -7.79 -21.03 43.73
C SER A 442 -6.68 -20.81 42.68
N GLU A 443 -5.41 -20.81 43.09
CA GLU A 443 -4.21 -20.49 42.30
C GLU A 443 -4.08 -21.37 41.05
N ALA A 444 -4.40 -22.67 41.15
CA ALA A 444 -4.36 -23.59 40.01
C ALA A 444 -5.31 -23.17 38.87
N LYS A 445 -6.46 -22.55 39.19
CA LYS A 445 -7.42 -22.07 38.19
C LYS A 445 -6.87 -20.86 37.42
N PHE A 446 -6.25 -19.92 38.12
CA PHE A 446 -5.66 -18.73 37.51
C PHE A 446 -4.43 -19.07 36.66
N ILE A 447 -3.58 -19.99 37.13
CA ILE A 447 -2.47 -20.51 36.34
C ILE A 447 -2.98 -21.21 35.08
N GLY A 448 -4.01 -22.06 35.21
CA GLY A 448 -4.62 -22.71 34.06
C GLY A 448 -5.18 -21.72 33.06
N LEU A 449 -5.91 -20.69 33.53
CA LEU A 449 -6.44 -19.64 32.66
C LEU A 449 -5.31 -18.88 31.94
N ALA A 450 -4.20 -18.56 32.62
CA ALA A 450 -3.04 -17.94 32.00
C ALA A 450 -2.43 -18.83 30.90
N VAL A 451 -2.25 -20.13 31.14
CA VAL A 451 -1.76 -21.09 30.14
C VAL A 451 -2.70 -21.19 28.94
N PHE A 452 -4.02 -21.24 29.16
CA PHE A 452 -5.00 -21.25 28.07
C PHE A 452 -4.99 -19.94 27.26
N SER A 453 -4.81 -18.79 27.92
CA SER A 453 -4.65 -17.51 27.23
C SER A 453 -3.36 -17.45 26.40
N MET A 454 -2.26 -18.07 26.87
CA MET A 454 -1.03 -18.22 26.07
C MET A 454 -1.27 -19.11 24.83
N CYS A 455 -2.02 -20.20 24.95
CA CYS A 455 -2.42 -21.02 23.80
C CYS A 455 -3.25 -20.23 22.78
N GLN A 456 -4.26 -19.48 23.27
CA GLN A 456 -5.10 -18.64 22.42
C GLN A 456 -4.28 -17.59 21.67
N ALA A 457 -3.37 -16.89 22.35
CA ALA A 457 -2.54 -15.85 21.75
C ALA A 457 -1.69 -16.40 20.58
N LEU A 458 -1.17 -17.62 20.72
CA LEU A 458 -0.39 -18.26 19.66
C LEU A 458 -1.26 -18.69 18.47
N LEU A 459 -2.47 -19.21 18.73
CA LEU A 459 -3.44 -19.54 17.67
C LEU A 459 -3.88 -18.29 16.88
N THR A 460 -4.04 -17.15 17.55
CA THR A 460 -4.38 -15.89 16.89
C THR A 460 -3.18 -15.21 16.22
N GLY A 461 -1.97 -15.40 16.75
CA GLY A 461 -0.75 -14.77 16.23
C GLY A 461 -0.33 -15.31 14.86
N LEU A 462 -0.53 -16.60 14.60
CA LEU A 462 -0.19 -17.24 13.31
C LEU A 462 -0.90 -16.61 12.09
N PRO A 463 -2.24 -16.50 12.06
CA PRO A 463 -2.93 -15.86 10.94
C PRO A 463 -2.62 -14.36 10.84
N ILE A 464 -2.36 -13.67 11.96
CA ILE A 464 -1.94 -12.27 11.96
C ILE A 464 -0.66 -12.09 11.15
N VAL A 465 0.39 -12.88 11.46
CA VAL A 465 1.68 -12.82 10.75
C VAL A 465 1.48 -13.11 9.26
N ALA A 466 0.68 -14.13 8.93
CA ALA A 466 0.46 -14.55 7.55
C ALA A 466 -0.33 -13.53 6.71
N MET A 467 -1.31 -12.83 7.31
CA MET A 467 -2.17 -11.89 6.59
C MET A 467 -1.62 -10.46 6.52
N SER A 468 -0.79 -10.07 7.49
CA SER A 468 -0.34 -8.68 7.61
C SER A 468 1.08 -8.41 7.11
N SER A 469 1.76 -9.41 6.54
CA SER A 469 3.16 -9.29 6.06
C SER A 469 3.39 -8.14 5.08
N ASN A 470 2.37 -7.79 4.28
CA ASN A 470 2.49 -6.78 3.22
C ASN A 470 1.99 -5.39 3.66
N LEU A 471 1.54 -5.24 4.91
CA LEU A 471 0.97 -3.99 5.44
C LEU A 471 1.66 -3.64 6.77
N PRO A 472 2.71 -2.80 6.76
CA PRO A 472 3.55 -2.58 7.94
C PRO A 472 2.78 -2.01 9.12
N MET A 473 1.84 -1.10 8.88
CA MET A 473 0.98 -0.52 9.93
C MET A 473 0.08 -1.57 10.58
N THR A 474 -0.53 -2.44 9.77
CA THR A 474 -1.41 -3.51 10.27
C THR A 474 -0.61 -4.52 11.08
N PHE A 475 0.54 -4.96 10.56
CA PHE A 475 1.43 -5.88 11.25
C PHE A 475 1.85 -5.30 12.61
N TYR A 476 2.28 -4.03 12.63
CA TYR A 476 2.69 -3.34 13.84
C TYR A 476 1.60 -3.29 14.91
N ILE A 477 0.39 -2.83 14.55
CA ILE A 477 -0.72 -2.69 15.50
C ILE A 477 -1.12 -4.07 16.07
N MET A 478 -1.23 -5.08 15.20
CA MET A 478 -1.67 -6.42 15.61
C MET A 478 -0.66 -7.08 16.53
N MET A 479 0.64 -7.02 16.21
CA MET A 479 1.70 -7.58 17.05
C MET A 479 1.82 -6.84 18.38
N THR A 480 1.78 -5.51 18.37
CA THR A 480 1.80 -4.69 19.59
C THR A 480 0.64 -5.06 20.52
N THR A 481 -0.57 -5.17 19.96
CA THR A 481 -1.78 -5.52 20.72
C THR A 481 -1.70 -6.95 21.27
N LEU A 482 -1.19 -7.90 20.49
CA LEU A 482 -1.02 -9.29 20.91
C LEU A 482 -0.04 -9.39 22.09
N VAL A 483 1.15 -8.81 21.97
CA VAL A 483 2.18 -8.82 23.03
C VAL A 483 1.66 -8.12 24.28
N PHE A 484 1.01 -6.96 24.12
CA PHE A 484 0.44 -6.21 25.24
C PHE A 484 -0.61 -7.02 26.00
N THR A 485 -1.59 -7.58 25.27
CA THR A 485 -2.68 -8.37 25.85
C THR A 485 -2.15 -9.59 26.59
N LEU A 486 -1.21 -10.31 25.98
CA LEU A 486 -0.59 -11.49 26.57
C LEU A 486 0.11 -11.16 27.90
N CYS A 487 0.94 -10.11 27.92
CA CYS A 487 1.65 -9.67 29.12
C CYS A 487 0.68 -9.24 30.24
N MET A 488 -0.34 -8.45 29.89
CA MET A 488 -1.34 -7.97 30.83
C MET A 488 -2.15 -9.10 31.46
N VAL A 489 -2.63 -10.05 30.65
CA VAL A 489 -3.40 -11.20 31.15
C VAL A 489 -2.57 -12.02 32.14
N ILE A 490 -1.30 -12.28 31.84
CA ILE A 490 -0.42 -13.06 32.73
C ILE A 490 -0.20 -12.31 34.06
N LEU A 491 0.14 -11.02 34.02
CA LEU A 491 0.35 -10.25 35.25
C LEU A 491 -0.92 -10.18 36.11
N LEU A 492 -2.06 -9.87 35.49
CA LEU A 492 -3.32 -9.72 36.22
C LEU A 492 -3.78 -11.04 36.83
N LEU A 493 -3.79 -12.14 36.06
CA LEU A 493 -4.26 -13.43 36.56
C LEU A 493 -3.37 -13.99 37.68
N ILE A 494 -2.06 -13.77 37.61
CA ILE A 494 -1.12 -14.31 38.60
C ILE A 494 -1.05 -13.45 39.86
N PHE A 495 -1.07 -12.12 39.75
CA PHE A 495 -0.83 -11.22 40.88
C PHE A 495 -2.10 -10.66 41.52
N LEU A 496 -3.14 -10.34 40.74
CA LEU A 496 -4.34 -9.68 41.27
C LEU A 496 -5.00 -10.47 42.42
N PRO A 497 -5.19 -11.81 42.33
CA PRO A 497 -5.82 -12.59 43.40
C PRO A 497 -4.94 -12.75 44.67
N LYS A 498 -3.70 -12.26 44.64
CA LYS A 498 -2.75 -12.34 45.77
C LYS A 498 -2.59 -11.01 46.48
N VAL A 499 -2.86 -9.91 45.78
CA VAL A 499 -2.74 -8.55 46.29
C VAL A 499 -4.04 -8.10 46.96
N ILE A 500 -5.19 -8.50 46.40
CA ILE A 500 -6.53 -8.38 47.02
C ILE A 500 -6.69 -9.50 48.04
#